data_AF-K4LFT8-F1
#
_entry.id   AF-K4LFT8-F1
#
_cell.length_a   1.000
_cell.length_b   1.000
_cell.length_c   1.000
_cell.angle_alpha   90.00
_cell.angle_beta   90.00
_cell.angle_gamma   90.00
#
_symmetry.space_group_name_H-M   'P 1'
#
loop_
_entity.id
_entity.type
_entity.pdbx_description
1 polymer ?
#
loop_
_entity_poly.entity_id
_entity_poly.type
_entity_poly.pdbx_seq_one_letter_code
_entity_poly.pdbx_strand_id
1 'polypeptide(L)'
;MKFLKALGTRQRTKINCDIRYILLWLMLSVYPLLVIPHPFYIISPAGVAPPGYFYAPRYVVLVCLSLVALAVLIKDKKPLNHPVLLPLLLFLTCAMTSSFLAAVPMTAWIGSPFRFTGFSTYFCCFILFILALQNNQKTTELLKWMIFCAAAVSFLALLQYFGINLVPHEPGREATYPYGTLANPNFLGTYTAFVLPAALFFFLQHQKPSWLFCSGLIYAGLLVSLCRGAWLASLAGFLVIVYFALREQDKRSAVIRLSFVLLAVTVLLLPARDGLLLSRILTVPGEMGKAAMLEADAGSYRIFIWERVSRLFLHYWAFGIGPDHLIYAKIITPNHALVDKAHNVFLEIAVTMGTFALLSYLAFLSFFFRRPRNRTGFLLLVMISVYLVQGLFNIDVVMVMPLFWIVLGLAAGR
;
A
#
# COMPACT_ATOMS: atom_id res chain seq x y z
N MET A 1 -23.40 -49.22 3.34
CA MET A 1 -22.39 -49.59 4.37
C MET A 1 -20.98 -49.68 3.77
N LYS A 2 -20.46 -48.58 3.21
CA LYS A 2 -19.06 -48.38 2.79
C LYS A 2 -18.71 -46.88 2.91
N PHE A 3 -18.87 -46.32 4.11
CA PHE A 3 -18.62 -44.89 4.40
C PHE A 3 -17.86 -44.64 5.72
N LEU A 4 -17.19 -45.65 6.28
CA LEU A 4 -16.48 -45.52 7.56
C LEU A 4 -15.17 -46.33 7.58
N LYS A 5 -14.21 -45.93 6.74
CA LYS A 5 -12.80 -46.38 6.87
C LYS A 5 -11.79 -45.42 6.23
N ALA A 6 -11.94 -44.13 6.48
CA ALA A 6 -10.94 -43.10 6.13
C ALA A 6 -10.67 -42.12 7.29
N LEU A 7 -10.88 -42.56 8.54
CA LEU A 7 -10.41 -41.88 9.75
C LEU A 7 -9.16 -42.62 10.24
N GLY A 8 -7.99 -42.10 9.87
CA GLY A 8 -6.74 -42.70 10.32
C GLY A 8 -5.52 -42.30 9.53
N THR A 9 -5.23 -41.01 9.41
CA THR A 9 -3.85 -40.50 9.42
C THR A 9 -3.90 -39.00 9.68
N ARG A 10 -3.60 -38.63 10.93
CA ARG A 10 -3.25 -37.26 11.29
C ARG A 10 -1.91 -36.98 10.61
N GLN A 11 -1.94 -36.58 9.34
CA GLN A 11 -0.76 -36.11 8.64
C GLN A 11 -0.38 -34.80 9.33
N ARG A 12 0.57 -34.87 10.27
CA ARG A 12 1.36 -33.72 10.67
C ARG A 12 1.89 -33.13 9.37
N THR A 13 1.32 -32.02 8.93
CA THR A 13 1.87 -31.20 7.85
C THR A 13 3.23 -30.73 8.34
N LYS A 14 4.28 -31.50 8.02
CA LYS A 14 5.66 -31.04 8.09
C LYS A 14 5.68 -29.77 7.25
N ILE A 15 5.87 -28.63 7.92
CA ILE A 15 6.07 -27.36 7.24
C ILE A 15 7.43 -27.48 6.57
N ASN A 16 7.47 -27.97 5.33
CA ASN A 16 8.61 -27.74 4.45
C ASN A 16 8.54 -26.26 4.13
N CYS A 17 9.29 -25.44 4.87
CA CYS A 17 9.35 -24.01 4.69
C CYS A 17 10.19 -23.72 3.44
N ASP A 18 9.53 -23.61 2.30
CA ASP A 18 10.13 -23.05 1.08
C ASP A 18 10.64 -21.63 1.38
N ILE A 19 11.91 -21.35 1.06
CA ILE A 19 12.54 -20.05 1.27
C ILE A 19 11.77 -18.93 0.58
N ARG A 20 11.14 -19.21 -0.58
CA ARG A 20 10.26 -18.26 -1.29
C ARG A 20 9.11 -17.81 -0.41
N TYR A 21 8.45 -18.77 0.24
CA TYR A 21 7.36 -18.50 1.17
C TYR A 21 7.85 -17.72 2.40
N ILE A 22 9.01 -18.05 2.96
CA ILE A 22 9.57 -17.32 4.11
C ILE A 22 9.82 -15.85 3.76
N LEU A 23 10.43 -15.56 2.61
CA LEU A 23 10.71 -14.19 2.18
C LEU A 23 9.42 -13.38 1.99
N LEU A 24 8.44 -13.95 1.30
CA LEU A 24 7.13 -13.30 1.11
C LEU A 24 6.38 -13.13 2.44
N TRP A 25 6.48 -14.12 3.34
CA TRP A 25 5.90 -14.05 4.67
C TRP A 25 6.54 -12.95 5.50
N LEU A 26 7.88 -12.82 5.52
CA LEU A 26 8.57 -11.73 6.21
C LEU A 26 8.13 -10.37 5.69
N MET A 27 8.04 -10.20 4.36
CA MET A 27 7.56 -8.96 3.75
C MET A 27 6.11 -8.66 4.13
N LEU A 28 5.20 -9.63 4.11
CA LEU A 28 3.78 -9.36 4.36
C LEU A 28 3.42 -9.27 5.86
N SER A 29 4.21 -9.89 6.74
CA SER A 29 3.86 -10.05 8.17
C SER A 29 4.75 -9.28 9.15
N VAL A 30 6.01 -8.99 8.79
CA VAL A 30 6.98 -8.34 9.68
C VAL A 30 7.35 -6.95 9.17
N TYR A 31 7.59 -6.80 7.87
CA TYR A 31 8.03 -5.53 7.28
C TYR A 31 7.18 -4.30 7.63
N PRO A 32 5.84 -4.36 7.68
CA PRO A 32 5.03 -3.20 8.08
C PRO A 32 5.27 -2.79 9.53
N LEU A 33 5.66 -3.70 10.42
CA LEU A 33 5.96 -3.44 11.83
C LEU A 33 7.39 -2.93 12.07
N LEU A 34 8.25 -2.92 11.04
CA LEU A 34 9.65 -2.54 11.18
C LEU A 34 9.80 -1.08 11.63
N VAL A 35 10.32 -0.88 12.84
CA VAL A 35 10.70 0.42 13.38
C VAL A 35 11.99 0.25 14.16
N ILE A 36 12.98 1.12 13.94
CA ILE A 36 14.22 1.11 14.73
C ILE A 36 14.11 2.16 15.84
N PRO A 37 14.45 1.84 17.11
CA PRO A 37 14.32 2.78 18.23
C PRO A 37 15.42 3.85 18.27
N HIS A 38 16.60 3.55 17.71
CA HIS A 38 17.73 4.48 17.68
C HIS A 38 17.85 5.16 16.32
N PRO A 39 17.73 6.48 16.28
CA PRO A 39 17.79 7.19 15.03
C PRO A 39 19.21 7.36 14.51
N PHE A 40 19.34 7.43 13.19
CA PHE A 40 20.53 7.96 12.54
C PHE A 40 20.11 8.99 11.49
N TYR A 41 20.93 10.03 11.33
CA TYR A 41 20.74 11.05 10.31
C TYR A 41 21.22 10.55 8.96
N ILE A 42 20.49 10.91 7.91
CA ILE A 42 20.85 10.57 6.53
C ILE A 42 21.09 11.86 5.80
N ILE A 43 22.34 12.03 5.38
CA ILE A 43 22.81 13.18 4.61
C ILE A 43 22.72 12.80 3.13
N SER A 44 22.05 13.63 2.34
CA SER A 44 21.92 13.45 0.89
C SER A 44 21.97 14.80 0.18
N PRO A 45 22.18 14.83 -1.16
CA PRO A 45 22.06 16.06 -1.95
C PRO A 45 20.66 16.71 -1.89
N ALA A 46 19.62 15.97 -1.49
CA ALA A 46 18.27 16.49 -1.29
C ALA A 46 18.06 17.15 0.09
N GLY A 47 19.08 17.11 0.96
CA GLY A 47 19.05 17.62 2.33
C GLY A 47 19.31 16.54 3.39
N VAL A 48 19.22 16.95 4.65
CA VAL A 48 19.32 16.09 5.84
C VAL A 48 17.91 15.66 6.25
N ALA A 49 17.62 14.37 6.22
CA ALA A 49 16.33 13.86 6.68
C ALA A 49 16.26 13.83 8.21
N PRO A 50 15.04 13.93 8.80
CA PRO A 50 14.84 13.66 10.21
C PRO A 50 15.34 12.26 10.56
N PRO A 51 15.62 12.00 11.83
CA PRO A 51 16.08 10.71 12.32
C PRO A 51 15.31 9.53 11.71
N GLY A 52 16.04 8.65 11.01
CA GLY A 52 15.48 7.61 10.16
C GLY A 52 14.89 6.42 10.91
N TYR A 53 13.82 6.61 11.69
CA TYR A 53 13.16 5.52 12.43
C TYR A 53 12.40 4.56 11.50
N PHE A 54 11.85 5.09 10.39
CA PHE A 54 10.82 4.43 9.61
C PHE A 54 11.20 4.14 8.17
N TYR A 55 11.79 5.10 7.46
CA TYR A 55 11.97 5.02 6.01
C TYR A 55 13.23 4.23 5.64
N ALA A 56 14.40 4.68 6.08
CA ALA A 56 15.67 4.07 5.71
C ALA A 56 15.84 2.63 6.22
N PRO A 57 15.45 2.28 7.47
CA PRO A 57 15.48 0.89 7.91
C PRO A 57 14.68 -0.03 6.99
N ARG A 58 13.49 0.44 6.57
CA ARG A 58 12.63 -0.29 5.64
C ARG A 58 13.22 -0.40 4.26
N TYR A 59 13.88 0.65 3.77
CA TYR A 59 14.60 0.58 2.50
C TYR A 59 15.75 -0.44 2.56
N VAL A 60 16.58 -0.41 3.61
CA VAL A 60 17.69 -1.37 3.79
C VAL A 60 17.17 -2.80 3.86
N VAL A 61 16.15 -3.07 4.69
CA VAL A 61 15.54 -4.40 4.80
C VAL A 61 14.94 -4.84 3.46
N LEU A 62 14.28 -3.94 2.74
CA LEU A 62 13.73 -4.23 1.41
C LEU A 62 14.84 -4.65 0.44
N VAL A 63 15.96 -3.91 0.39
CA VAL A 63 17.10 -4.24 -0.48
C VAL A 63 17.68 -5.60 -0.08
N CYS A 64 17.97 -5.82 1.21
CA CYS A 64 18.53 -7.09 1.68
C CYS A 64 17.64 -8.29 1.33
N LEU A 65 16.33 -8.21 1.63
CA LEU A 65 15.39 -9.30 1.32
C LEU A 65 15.21 -9.50 -0.19
N SER A 66 15.25 -8.42 -0.98
CA SER A 66 15.18 -8.50 -2.44
C SER A 66 16.43 -9.13 -3.04
N LEU A 67 17.62 -8.87 -2.50
CA LEU A 67 18.86 -9.53 -2.94
C LEU A 67 18.84 -11.03 -2.64
N VAL A 68 18.34 -11.43 -1.46
CA VAL A 68 18.15 -12.85 -1.12
C VAL A 68 17.11 -13.49 -2.07
N ALA A 69 16.00 -12.80 -2.34
CA ALA A 69 15.00 -13.24 -3.31
C ALA A 69 15.58 -13.42 -4.71
N LEU A 70 16.42 -12.48 -5.17
CA LEU A 70 17.10 -12.55 -6.46
C LEU A 70 18.04 -13.75 -6.52
N ALA A 71 18.82 -13.99 -5.47
CA ALA A 71 19.70 -15.16 -5.39
C ALA A 71 18.92 -16.48 -5.48
N VAL A 72 17.76 -16.57 -4.82
CA VAL A 72 16.83 -17.72 -4.92
C VAL A 72 16.32 -17.88 -6.35
N LEU A 73 15.86 -16.80 -6.99
CA LEU A 73 15.34 -16.84 -8.36
C LEU A 73 16.41 -17.29 -9.38
N ILE A 74 17.64 -16.79 -9.24
CA ILE A 74 18.79 -17.18 -10.08
C ILE A 74 19.12 -18.66 -9.88
N LYS A 75 19.14 -19.13 -8.62
CA LYS A 75 19.46 -20.53 -8.29
C LYS A 75 18.42 -21.50 -8.83
N ASP A 76 17.15 -21.15 -8.75
CA ASP A 76 16.04 -22.03 -9.15
C ASP A 76 15.91 -22.19 -10.66
N LYS A 77 16.48 -21.26 -11.46
CA LYS A 77 16.49 -21.28 -12.93
C LYS A 77 15.14 -21.56 -13.58
N LYS A 78 14.02 -21.20 -12.92
CA LYS A 78 12.68 -21.41 -13.46
C LYS A 78 12.45 -20.45 -14.63
N PRO A 79 11.93 -20.94 -15.78
CA PRO A 79 11.67 -20.08 -16.93
C PRO A 79 10.61 -19.02 -16.58
N LEU A 80 10.87 -17.78 -17.00
CA LEU A 80 10.00 -16.63 -16.78
C LEU A 80 9.27 -16.26 -18.07
N ASN A 81 8.25 -17.05 -18.40
CA ASN A 81 7.47 -16.87 -19.62
C ASN A 81 6.05 -16.45 -19.27
N HIS A 82 5.87 -15.19 -18.89
CA HIS A 82 4.54 -14.62 -18.65
C HIS A 82 4.37 -13.28 -19.38
N PRO A 83 3.26 -13.08 -20.14
CA PRO A 83 3.07 -11.88 -20.97
C PRO A 83 3.04 -10.57 -20.17
N VAL A 84 2.72 -10.63 -18.87
CA VAL A 84 2.76 -9.46 -17.96
C VAL A 84 4.17 -8.85 -17.85
N LEU A 85 5.22 -9.64 -18.13
CA LEU A 85 6.60 -9.20 -18.00
C LEU A 85 6.99 -8.18 -19.07
N LEU A 86 6.38 -8.24 -20.26
CA LEU A 86 6.72 -7.30 -21.33
C LEU A 86 6.43 -5.83 -20.95
N PRO A 87 5.19 -5.43 -20.61
CA PRO A 87 4.92 -4.05 -20.20
C PRO A 87 5.64 -3.68 -18.90
N LEU A 88 5.89 -4.66 -18.01
CA LEU A 88 6.61 -4.41 -16.77
C LEU A 88 8.10 -4.10 -16.99
N LEU A 89 8.76 -4.84 -17.88
CA LEU A 89 10.15 -4.58 -18.27
C LEU A 89 10.25 -3.26 -19.01
N LEU A 90 9.30 -2.93 -19.90
CA LEU A 90 9.23 -1.62 -20.54
C LEU A 90 9.12 -0.48 -19.53
N PHE A 91 8.26 -0.62 -18.51
CA PHE A 91 8.17 0.34 -17.40
C PHE A 91 9.52 0.51 -16.69
N LEU A 92 10.18 -0.60 -16.32
CA LEU A 92 11.48 -0.55 -15.64
C LEU A 92 12.57 0.06 -16.52
N THR A 93 12.60 -0.22 -17.82
CA THR A 93 13.53 0.40 -18.74
C THR A 93 13.30 1.91 -18.81
N CYS A 94 12.05 2.36 -18.92
CA CYS A 94 11.74 3.80 -18.91
C CYS A 94 12.16 4.46 -17.59
N ALA A 95 11.89 3.82 -16.45
CA ALA A 95 12.28 4.31 -15.13
C ALA A 95 13.82 4.38 -14.97
N MET A 96 14.54 3.38 -15.50
CA MET A 96 16.00 3.35 -15.52
C MET A 96 16.58 4.45 -16.40
N THR A 97 16.04 4.62 -17.61
CA THR A 97 16.43 5.72 -18.53
C THR A 97 16.18 7.08 -17.89
N SER A 98 14.99 7.28 -17.30
CA SER A 98 14.67 8.49 -16.54
C SER A 98 15.70 8.76 -15.44
N SER A 99 16.15 7.70 -14.74
CA SER A 99 17.14 7.84 -13.68
C SER A 99 18.52 8.25 -14.17
N PHE A 100 18.94 7.79 -15.35
CA PHE A 100 20.20 8.22 -15.97
C PHE A 100 20.16 9.65 -16.50
N LEU A 101 18.99 10.11 -16.94
CA LEU A 101 18.78 11.47 -17.44
C LEU A 101 18.54 12.49 -16.31
N ALA A 102 18.35 12.03 -15.08
CA ALA A 102 18.00 12.87 -13.94
C ALA A 102 19.15 13.79 -13.52
N ALA A 103 18.81 15.03 -13.13
CA ALA A 103 19.78 16.03 -12.72
C ALA A 103 20.57 15.64 -11.45
N VAL A 104 19.96 14.84 -10.56
CA VAL A 104 20.62 14.32 -9.34
C VAL A 104 20.55 12.79 -9.33
N PRO A 105 21.53 12.10 -9.95
CA PRO A 105 21.48 10.65 -10.13
C PRO A 105 21.30 9.85 -8.83
N MET A 106 21.89 10.31 -7.72
CA MET A 106 21.74 9.66 -6.41
C MET A 106 20.28 9.62 -5.94
N THR A 107 19.56 10.73 -6.09
CA THR A 107 18.13 10.82 -5.72
C THR A 107 17.27 9.99 -6.67
N ALA A 108 17.63 9.90 -7.95
CA ALA A 108 16.88 9.09 -8.91
C ALA A 108 17.07 7.59 -8.63
N TRP A 109 18.27 7.20 -8.24
CA TRP A 109 18.58 5.80 -7.98
C TRP A 109 17.99 5.32 -6.66
N ILE A 110 18.23 6.04 -5.56
CA ILE A 110 17.86 5.62 -4.18
C ILE A 110 16.50 6.21 -3.76
N GLY A 111 16.20 7.42 -4.21
CA GLY A 111 15.11 8.24 -3.71
C GLY A 111 15.60 9.34 -2.76
N SER A 112 14.72 10.30 -2.48
CA SER A 112 14.95 11.31 -1.46
C SER A 112 15.03 10.64 -0.08
N PRO A 113 15.79 11.18 0.88
CA PRO A 113 15.95 10.55 2.20
C PRO A 113 14.66 10.58 3.03
N PHE A 114 13.62 11.28 2.54
CA PHE A 114 12.28 11.33 3.12
C PHE A 114 11.34 10.24 2.59
N ARG A 115 11.71 9.54 1.50
CA ARG A 115 10.79 8.65 0.77
C ARG A 115 11.42 7.33 0.36
N PHE A 116 12.67 7.32 -0.09
CA PHE A 116 13.36 6.16 -0.66
C PHE A 116 12.55 5.51 -1.80
N THR A 117 12.05 6.33 -2.72
CA THR A 117 11.22 5.88 -3.85
C THR A 117 11.92 6.10 -5.19
N GLY A 118 13.25 5.92 -5.23
CA GLY A 118 14.02 5.90 -6.47
C GLY A 118 13.85 4.60 -7.26
N PHE A 119 14.58 4.49 -8.37
CA PHE A 119 14.55 3.32 -9.25
C PHE A 119 14.90 2.01 -8.53
N SER A 120 15.85 2.02 -7.59
CA SER A 120 16.25 0.82 -6.83
C SER A 120 15.06 0.20 -6.08
N THR A 121 14.13 1.03 -5.58
CA THR A 121 12.93 0.57 -4.89
C THR A 121 11.97 -0.11 -5.85
N TYR A 122 11.75 0.45 -7.05
CA TYR A 122 10.97 -0.20 -8.11
C TYR A 122 11.60 -1.52 -8.55
N PHE A 123 12.94 -1.58 -8.66
CA PHE A 123 13.66 -2.80 -9.00
C PHE A 123 13.54 -3.88 -7.90
N CYS A 124 13.63 -3.50 -6.63
CA CYS A 124 13.36 -4.41 -5.51
C CYS A 124 11.92 -4.94 -5.54
N CYS A 125 10.95 -4.05 -5.80
CA CYS A 125 9.54 -4.43 -5.95
C CYS A 125 9.33 -5.39 -7.13
N PHE A 126 10.04 -5.19 -8.25
CA PHE A 126 10.05 -6.12 -9.38
C PHE A 126 10.55 -7.52 -8.96
N ILE A 127 11.66 -7.62 -8.24
CA ILE A 127 12.18 -8.91 -7.77
C ILE A 127 11.15 -9.63 -6.90
N LEU A 128 10.53 -8.91 -5.95
CA LEU A 128 9.50 -9.48 -5.07
C LEU A 128 8.22 -9.86 -5.84
N PHE A 129 7.84 -9.09 -6.87
CA PHE A 129 6.76 -9.44 -7.78
C PHE A 129 7.06 -10.77 -8.49
N ILE A 130 8.28 -10.97 -9.01
CA ILE A 130 8.68 -12.21 -9.67
C ILE A 130 8.69 -13.39 -8.70
N LEU A 131 9.21 -13.19 -7.48
CA LEU A 131 9.19 -14.20 -6.44
C LEU A 131 7.75 -14.64 -6.11
N ALA A 132 6.84 -13.68 -5.99
CA ALA A 132 5.42 -13.91 -5.75
C ALA A 132 4.70 -14.55 -6.95
N LEU A 133 5.00 -14.13 -8.18
CA LEU A 133 4.50 -14.69 -9.44
C LEU A 133 4.79 -16.19 -9.54
N GLN A 134 6.01 -16.59 -9.18
CA GLN A 134 6.41 -17.99 -9.22
C GLN A 134 6.01 -18.79 -7.95
N ASN A 135 5.33 -18.16 -7.00
CA ASN A 135 4.87 -18.79 -5.76
C ASN A 135 3.40 -19.21 -5.90
N ASN A 136 3.18 -20.44 -6.39
CA ASN A 136 1.83 -20.98 -6.61
C ASN A 136 1.18 -21.59 -5.36
N GLN A 137 1.88 -21.58 -4.21
CA GLN A 137 1.40 -22.21 -2.99
C GLN A 137 1.12 -21.20 -1.89
N LYS A 138 0.13 -21.50 -1.04
CA LYS A 138 -0.10 -20.83 0.26
C LYS A 138 -0.39 -19.32 0.20
N THR A 139 -0.87 -18.77 -0.92
CA THR A 139 -1.31 -17.35 -1.00
C THR A 139 -2.30 -16.99 0.12
N THR A 140 -3.27 -17.87 0.39
CA THR A 140 -4.24 -17.64 1.47
C THR A 140 -3.57 -17.58 2.83
N GLU A 141 -2.53 -18.38 3.09
CA GLU A 141 -1.76 -18.30 4.34
C GLU A 141 -0.97 -17.00 4.42
N LEU A 142 -0.34 -16.55 3.33
CA LEU A 142 0.36 -15.27 3.27
C LEU A 142 -0.60 -14.10 3.60
N LEU A 143 -1.81 -14.11 3.02
CA LEU A 143 -2.83 -13.10 3.31
C LEU A 143 -3.32 -13.14 4.77
N LYS A 144 -3.41 -14.32 5.40
CA LYS A 144 -3.74 -14.41 6.84
C LYS A 144 -2.73 -13.66 7.69
N TRP A 145 -1.44 -13.87 7.44
CA TRP A 145 -0.37 -13.20 8.19
C TRP A 145 -0.32 -11.70 7.92
N MET A 146 -0.61 -11.28 6.68
CA MET A 146 -0.80 -9.88 6.33
C MET A 146 -1.95 -9.23 7.12
N ILE A 147 -3.07 -9.94 7.30
CA ILE A 147 -4.22 -9.46 8.10
C ILE A 147 -3.83 -9.31 9.57
N PHE A 148 -3.13 -10.28 10.16
CA PHE A 148 -2.69 -10.18 11.56
C PHE A 148 -1.70 -9.02 11.77
N CYS A 149 -0.78 -8.82 10.84
CA CYS A 149 0.12 -7.68 10.85
C CYS A 149 -0.65 -6.36 10.77
N ALA A 150 -1.62 -6.25 9.85
CA ALA A 150 -2.44 -5.05 9.72
C ALA A 150 -3.30 -4.77 10.96
N ALA A 151 -3.82 -5.81 11.61
CA ALA A 151 -4.52 -5.71 12.87
C ALA A 151 -3.61 -5.16 13.98
N ALA A 152 -2.35 -5.63 14.07
CA ALA A 152 -1.37 -5.12 15.02
C ALA A 152 -0.98 -3.66 14.75
N VAL A 153 -0.71 -3.29 13.49
CA VAL A 153 -0.44 -1.90 13.09
C VAL A 153 -1.63 -0.99 13.42
N SER A 154 -2.85 -1.46 13.17
CA SER A 154 -4.09 -0.71 13.45
C SER A 154 -4.35 -0.56 14.95
N PHE A 155 -3.99 -1.56 15.76
CA PHE A 155 -4.03 -1.45 17.21
C PHE A 155 -3.08 -0.36 17.71
N LEU A 156 -1.83 -0.33 17.22
CA LEU A 156 -0.87 0.73 17.57
C LEU A 156 -1.38 2.12 17.16
N ALA A 157 -2.00 2.22 15.98
CA ALA A 157 -2.62 3.47 15.53
C ALA A 157 -3.80 3.88 16.43
N LEU A 158 -4.61 2.93 16.88
CA LEU A 158 -5.73 3.20 17.79
C LEU A 158 -5.22 3.71 19.15
N LEU A 159 -4.15 3.10 19.70
CA LEU A 159 -3.50 3.61 20.90
C LEU A 159 -2.99 5.05 20.71
N GLN A 160 -2.32 5.33 19.59
CA GLN A 160 -1.87 6.68 19.24
C GLN A 160 -3.04 7.67 19.13
N TYR A 161 -4.17 7.21 18.59
CA TYR A 161 -5.39 8.01 18.52
C TYR A 161 -5.92 8.38 19.90
N PHE A 162 -5.67 7.59 20.95
CA PHE A 162 -5.98 7.94 22.34
C PHE A 162 -4.82 8.57 23.12
N GLY A 163 -3.73 8.95 22.43
CA GLY A 163 -2.58 9.63 23.03
C GLY A 163 -1.51 8.70 23.59
N ILE A 164 -1.64 7.38 23.42
CA ILE A 164 -0.64 6.40 23.85
C ILE A 164 0.25 6.06 22.66
N ASN A 165 1.47 6.57 22.64
CA ASN A 165 2.43 6.28 21.57
C ASN A 165 3.51 5.30 22.03
N LEU A 166 3.51 4.08 21.46
CA LEU A 166 4.48 3.01 21.75
C LEU A 166 5.60 2.89 20.71
N VAL A 167 5.66 3.84 19.77
CA VAL A 167 6.57 3.84 18.64
C VAL A 167 7.33 5.18 18.63
N PRO A 168 8.61 5.25 18.22
CA PRO A 168 9.33 6.50 18.07
C PRO A 168 8.51 7.59 17.36
N HIS A 169 8.71 8.85 17.75
CA HIS A 169 8.04 9.99 17.15
C HIS A 169 9.04 10.79 16.31
N GLU A 170 8.65 11.17 15.08
CA GLU A 170 9.50 12.02 14.26
C GLU A 170 9.60 13.42 14.88
N PRO A 171 10.81 14.00 15.05
CA PRO A 171 10.97 15.35 15.55
C PRO A 171 10.24 16.36 14.65
N GLY A 172 9.63 17.37 15.26
CA GLY A 172 8.91 18.44 14.54
C GLY A 172 7.44 18.13 14.24
N ARG A 173 6.89 17.00 14.71
CA ARG A 173 5.44 16.78 14.77
C ARG A 173 4.96 17.02 16.20
N GLU A 174 4.23 18.12 16.42
CA GLU A 174 3.75 18.48 17.76
C GLU A 174 2.53 17.66 18.20
N ALA A 175 1.67 17.25 17.25
CA ALA A 175 0.49 16.45 17.51
C ALA A 175 0.67 14.97 17.11
N THR A 176 0.25 14.06 18.00
CA THR A 176 0.22 12.62 17.70
C THR A 176 -0.94 12.28 16.77
N TYR A 177 -0.80 12.59 15.48
CA TYR A 177 -1.66 11.99 14.47
C TYR A 177 -1.36 10.48 14.38
N PRO A 178 -2.37 9.59 14.29
CA PRO A 178 -2.12 8.15 14.22
C PRO A 178 -1.40 7.74 12.94
N TYR A 179 -0.31 6.99 13.09
CA TYR A 179 0.44 6.41 11.98
C TYR A 179 0.79 4.93 12.19
N GLY A 180 0.45 4.35 13.34
CA GLY A 180 0.90 3.03 13.77
C GLY A 180 2.43 2.96 13.72
N THR A 181 2.95 2.12 12.83
CA THR A 181 4.38 2.02 12.53
C THR A 181 4.77 2.69 11.21
N LEU A 182 3.82 3.28 10.46
CA LEU A 182 3.98 3.66 9.06
C LEU A 182 4.37 5.13 8.86
N ALA A 183 4.83 5.82 9.92
CA ALA A 183 5.35 7.20 9.93
C ALA A 183 4.37 8.31 9.50
N ASN A 184 3.31 8.03 8.76
CA ASN A 184 2.36 9.05 8.30
C ASN A 184 0.92 8.50 8.29
N PRO A 185 -0.08 9.31 8.69
CA PRO A 185 -1.49 8.92 8.65
C PRO A 185 -1.98 8.53 7.25
N ASN A 186 -1.50 9.19 6.19
CA ASN A 186 -1.86 8.79 4.83
C ASN A 186 -1.34 7.39 4.49
N PHE A 187 -0.13 7.02 4.94
CA PHE A 187 0.44 5.69 4.66
C PHE A 187 -0.27 4.61 5.49
N LEU A 188 -0.66 4.94 6.72
CA LEU A 188 -1.55 4.11 7.52
C LEU A 188 -2.89 3.88 6.81
N GLY A 189 -3.50 4.96 6.29
CA GLY A 189 -4.73 4.88 5.51
C GLY A 189 -4.57 4.00 4.28
N THR A 190 -3.52 4.21 3.48
CA THR A 190 -3.19 3.39 2.31
C THR A 190 -3.03 1.91 2.66
N TYR A 191 -2.27 1.59 3.71
CA TYR A 191 -2.03 0.20 4.12
C TYR A 191 -3.29 -0.48 4.65
N THR A 192 -4.04 0.18 5.53
CA THR A 192 -5.29 -0.38 6.09
C THR A 192 -6.35 -0.54 5.01
N ALA A 193 -6.52 0.43 4.12
CA ALA A 193 -7.42 0.33 2.97
C ALA A 193 -7.05 -0.86 2.06
N PHE A 194 -5.76 -1.04 1.79
CA PHE A 194 -5.25 -2.12 0.96
C PHE A 194 -5.50 -3.52 1.56
N VAL A 195 -5.33 -3.68 2.87
CA VAL A 195 -5.46 -4.98 3.55
C VAL A 195 -6.91 -5.30 3.96
N LEU A 196 -7.73 -4.29 4.24
CA LEU A 196 -9.10 -4.45 4.73
C LEU A 196 -9.95 -5.42 3.88
N PRO A 197 -9.95 -5.35 2.53
CA PRO A 197 -10.66 -6.32 1.68
C PRO A 197 -10.35 -7.78 2.03
N ALA A 198 -9.10 -8.10 2.36
CA ALA A 198 -8.70 -9.45 2.76
C ALA A 198 -9.32 -9.84 4.10
N ALA A 199 -9.28 -8.98 5.10
CA ALA A 199 -9.88 -9.26 6.41
C ALA A 199 -11.39 -9.52 6.31
N LEU A 200 -12.10 -8.66 5.57
CA LEU A 200 -13.54 -8.79 5.32
C LEU A 200 -13.84 -10.12 4.61
N PHE A 201 -13.08 -10.43 3.56
CA PHE A 201 -13.25 -11.66 2.80
C PHE A 201 -13.02 -12.91 3.65
N PHE A 202 -11.97 -12.93 4.48
CA PHE A 202 -11.68 -14.05 5.38
C PHE A 202 -12.81 -14.27 6.40
N PHE A 203 -13.39 -13.20 6.93
CA PHE A 203 -14.57 -13.32 7.79
C PHE A 203 -15.78 -13.88 7.03
N LEU A 204 -16.07 -13.40 5.82
CA LEU A 204 -17.19 -13.91 5.03
C LEU A 204 -17.02 -15.40 4.65
N GLN A 205 -15.79 -15.84 4.36
CA GLN A 205 -15.51 -17.24 4.05
C GLN A 205 -15.62 -18.15 5.27
N HIS A 206 -15.00 -17.78 6.39
CA HIS A 206 -14.83 -18.68 7.53
C HIS A 206 -15.79 -18.42 8.69
N GLN A 207 -16.41 -17.24 8.75
CA GLN A 207 -17.32 -16.78 9.80
C GLN A 207 -16.79 -16.89 11.23
N LYS A 208 -15.47 -16.92 11.42
CA LYS A 208 -14.83 -16.99 12.75
C LYS A 208 -14.75 -15.61 13.40
N PRO A 209 -14.95 -15.51 14.73
CA PRO A 209 -14.90 -14.23 15.44
C PRO A 209 -13.53 -13.55 15.35
N SER A 210 -12.44 -14.31 15.24
CA SER A 210 -11.09 -13.75 15.07
C SER A 210 -10.97 -12.90 13.81
N TRP A 211 -11.57 -13.32 12.69
CA TRP A 211 -11.56 -12.55 11.44
C TRP A 211 -12.48 -11.32 11.50
N LEU A 212 -13.60 -11.42 12.21
CA LEU A 212 -14.48 -10.29 12.47
C LEU A 212 -13.75 -9.23 13.32
N PHE A 213 -13.08 -9.66 14.38
CA PHE A 213 -12.26 -8.80 15.24
C PHE A 213 -11.14 -8.12 14.44
N CYS A 214 -10.37 -8.87 13.64
CA CYS A 214 -9.33 -8.29 12.78
C CYS A 214 -9.93 -7.28 11.78
N SER A 215 -11.10 -7.57 11.20
CA SER A 215 -11.78 -6.65 10.28
C SER A 215 -12.17 -5.35 10.97
N GLY A 216 -12.78 -5.43 12.16
CA GLY A 216 -13.13 -4.26 12.96
C GLY A 216 -11.93 -3.44 13.38
N LEU A 217 -10.83 -4.10 13.77
CA LEU A 217 -9.60 -3.43 14.20
C LEU A 217 -8.87 -2.75 13.04
N ILE A 218 -8.77 -3.41 11.87
CA ILE A 218 -8.19 -2.79 10.66
C ILE A 218 -9.05 -1.61 10.20
N TYR A 219 -10.37 -1.74 10.27
CA TYR A 219 -11.29 -0.65 9.96
C TYR A 219 -11.16 0.52 10.96
N ALA A 220 -10.97 0.24 12.25
CA ALA A 220 -10.66 1.27 13.24
C ALA A 220 -9.35 2.00 12.87
N GLY A 221 -8.30 1.25 12.51
CA GLY A 221 -7.03 1.80 12.00
C GLY A 221 -7.22 2.70 10.78
N LEU A 222 -8.07 2.28 9.84
CA LEU A 222 -8.45 3.07 8.67
C LEU A 222 -9.13 4.38 9.09
N LEU A 223 -10.12 4.35 9.99
CA LEU A 223 -10.80 5.56 10.47
C LEU A 223 -9.85 6.50 11.20
N VAL A 224 -9.04 6.01 12.14
CA VAL A 224 -8.14 6.89 12.91
C VAL A 224 -6.96 7.43 12.08
N SER A 225 -6.73 6.90 10.87
CA SER A 225 -5.78 7.47 9.91
C SER A 225 -6.19 8.86 9.38
N LEU A 226 -7.47 9.25 9.53
CA LEU A 226 -8.02 10.53 9.05
C LEU A 226 -7.80 10.82 7.55
N CYS A 227 -7.46 9.77 6.78
CA CYS A 227 -7.16 9.83 5.36
C CYS A 227 -8.44 9.61 4.52
N ARG A 228 -9.11 10.72 4.17
CA ARG A 228 -10.38 10.71 3.42
C ARG A 228 -10.33 9.90 2.13
N GLY A 229 -9.24 10.00 1.35
CA GLY A 229 -9.06 9.24 0.12
C GLY A 229 -9.03 7.72 0.35
N ALA A 230 -8.38 7.28 1.43
CA ALA A 230 -8.36 5.86 1.81
C ALA A 230 -9.74 5.36 2.28
N TRP A 231 -10.51 6.19 2.98
CA TRP A 231 -11.88 5.86 3.38
C TRP A 231 -12.79 5.64 2.18
N LEU A 232 -12.76 6.57 1.21
CA LEU A 232 -13.59 6.48 0.00
C LEU A 232 -13.22 5.24 -0.85
N ALA A 233 -11.93 4.98 -1.03
CA ALA A 233 -11.47 3.78 -1.74
C ALA A 233 -11.91 2.49 -1.04
N SER A 234 -11.78 2.44 0.30
CA SER A 234 -12.20 1.29 1.10
C SER A 234 -13.71 1.07 1.07
N LEU A 235 -14.50 2.15 1.07
CA LEU A 235 -15.96 2.09 0.95
C LEU A 235 -16.35 1.46 -0.39
N ALA A 236 -15.74 1.89 -1.49
CA ALA A 236 -15.98 1.29 -2.81
C ALA A 236 -15.65 -0.21 -2.82
N GLY A 237 -14.50 -0.61 -2.26
CA GLY A 237 -14.12 -2.02 -2.13
C GLY A 237 -15.06 -2.83 -1.25
N PHE A 238 -15.51 -2.27 -0.13
CA PHE A 238 -16.49 -2.89 0.78
C PHE A 238 -17.83 -3.13 0.07
N LEU A 239 -18.36 -2.12 -0.65
CA LEU A 239 -19.61 -2.24 -1.38
C LEU A 239 -19.54 -3.34 -2.45
N VAL A 240 -18.43 -3.46 -3.18
CA VAL A 240 -18.21 -4.54 -4.14
C VAL A 240 -18.23 -5.90 -3.45
N ILE A 241 -17.52 -6.07 -2.32
CA ILE A 241 -17.50 -7.33 -1.57
C ILE A 241 -18.91 -7.68 -1.06
N VAL A 242 -19.62 -6.72 -0.47
CA VAL A 242 -20.97 -6.91 0.07
C VAL A 242 -21.96 -7.29 -1.04
N TYR A 243 -21.90 -6.60 -2.18
CA TYR A 243 -22.77 -6.89 -3.32
C TYR A 243 -22.67 -8.36 -3.76
N PHE A 244 -21.45 -8.88 -3.91
CA PHE A 244 -21.25 -10.29 -4.27
C PHE A 244 -21.61 -11.25 -3.13
N ALA A 245 -21.31 -10.89 -1.88
CA ALA A 245 -21.64 -11.71 -0.72
C ALA A 245 -23.16 -11.86 -0.51
N LEU A 246 -23.95 -10.81 -0.72
CA LEU A 246 -25.42 -10.85 -0.53
C LEU A 246 -26.15 -11.78 -1.51
N ARG A 247 -25.51 -12.13 -2.64
CA ARG A 247 -26.01 -13.12 -3.60
C ARG A 247 -25.90 -14.57 -3.07
N GLU A 248 -25.04 -14.82 -2.09
CA GLU A 248 -24.89 -16.11 -1.43
C GLU A 248 -25.73 -16.11 -0.14
N GLN A 249 -26.77 -16.95 -0.06
CA GLN A 249 -27.72 -16.95 1.07
C GLN A 249 -27.03 -17.21 2.43
N ASP A 250 -26.01 -18.09 2.46
CA ASP A 250 -25.23 -18.43 3.67
C ASP A 250 -24.36 -17.26 4.18
N LYS A 251 -24.12 -16.25 3.33
CA LYS A 251 -23.27 -15.08 3.67
C LYS A 251 -24.06 -13.89 4.19
N ARG A 252 -25.39 -13.84 4.01
CA ARG A 252 -26.21 -12.68 4.41
C ARG A 252 -26.09 -12.34 5.90
N SER A 253 -26.15 -13.36 6.77
CA SER A 253 -26.00 -13.15 8.22
C SER A 253 -24.60 -12.65 8.58
N ALA A 254 -23.56 -13.12 7.87
CA ALA A 254 -22.20 -12.65 8.05
C ALA A 254 -22.06 -11.18 7.61
N VAL A 255 -22.66 -10.78 6.49
CA VAL A 255 -22.69 -9.36 6.05
C VAL A 255 -23.36 -8.47 7.09
N ILE A 256 -24.46 -8.91 7.72
CA ILE A 256 -25.13 -8.15 8.79
C ILE A 256 -24.21 -7.99 9.99
N ARG A 257 -23.60 -9.08 10.49
CA ARG A 257 -22.65 -9.02 11.63
C ARG A 257 -21.46 -8.12 11.33
N LEU A 258 -20.92 -8.21 10.12
CA LEU A 258 -19.82 -7.37 9.66
C LEU A 258 -20.23 -5.89 9.66
N SER A 259 -21.34 -5.56 9.01
CA SER A 259 -21.85 -4.19 8.91
C SER A 259 -22.15 -3.60 10.29
N PHE A 260 -22.73 -4.40 11.20
CA PHE A 260 -22.95 -4.01 12.59
C PHE A 260 -21.64 -3.68 13.32
N VAL A 261 -20.60 -4.51 13.17
CA VAL A 261 -19.29 -4.24 13.79
C VAL A 261 -18.65 -2.99 13.22
N LEU A 262 -18.67 -2.78 11.91
CA LEU A 262 -18.11 -1.57 11.30
C LEU A 262 -18.88 -0.31 11.74
N LEU A 263 -20.22 -0.39 11.83
CA LEU A 263 -21.05 0.68 12.36
C LEU A 263 -20.73 0.96 13.83
N ALA A 264 -20.65 -0.09 14.66
CA ALA A 264 -20.31 0.05 16.07
C ALA A 264 -18.94 0.70 16.27
N VAL A 265 -17.91 0.27 15.53
CA VAL A 265 -16.58 0.89 15.55
C VAL A 265 -16.65 2.37 15.17
N THR A 266 -17.43 2.71 14.13
CA THR A 266 -17.61 4.11 13.73
C THR A 266 -18.26 4.93 14.85
N VAL A 267 -19.41 4.48 15.36
CA VAL A 267 -20.17 5.18 16.41
C VAL A 267 -19.34 5.37 17.68
N LEU A 268 -18.54 4.36 18.07
CA LEU A 268 -17.67 4.44 19.25
C LEU A 268 -16.53 5.45 19.06
N LEU A 269 -15.99 5.60 17.85
CA LEU A 269 -14.89 6.52 17.58
C LEU A 269 -15.34 7.95 17.26
N LEU A 270 -16.58 8.15 16.82
CA LEU A 270 -17.10 9.48 16.46
C LEU A 270 -16.93 10.56 17.55
N PRO A 271 -17.28 10.32 18.84
CA PRO A 271 -17.16 11.34 19.88
C PRO A 271 -15.74 11.46 20.45
N ALA A 272 -14.84 10.52 20.13
CA ALA A 272 -13.48 10.52 20.68
C ALA A 272 -12.65 11.70 20.16
N ARG A 273 -11.63 12.11 20.95
CA ARG A 273 -10.71 13.22 20.62
C ARG A 273 -11.47 14.49 20.20
N ASP A 274 -12.44 14.90 21.02
CA ASP A 274 -13.25 16.11 20.80
C ASP A 274 -13.97 16.13 19.44
N GLY A 275 -14.37 14.95 18.96
CA GLY A 275 -15.07 14.82 17.68
C GLY A 275 -14.16 14.97 16.45
N LEU A 276 -12.84 14.78 16.58
CA LEU A 276 -11.89 14.90 15.46
C LEU A 276 -12.27 14.04 14.25
N LEU A 277 -12.77 12.82 14.48
CA LEU A 277 -13.24 11.96 13.38
C LEU A 277 -14.50 12.55 12.72
N LEU A 278 -15.45 13.03 13.53
CA LEU A 278 -16.68 13.65 13.05
C LEU A 278 -16.40 14.91 12.23
N SER A 279 -15.56 15.81 12.75
CA SER A 279 -15.16 17.03 12.03
C SER A 279 -14.49 16.69 10.70
N ARG A 280 -13.64 15.66 10.67
CA ARG A 280 -13.02 15.19 9.44
C ARG A 280 -14.04 14.63 8.44
N ILE A 281 -15.04 13.87 8.87
CA ILE A 281 -16.11 13.35 7.99
C ILE A 281 -16.94 14.49 7.40
N LEU A 282 -17.32 15.48 8.22
CA LEU A 282 -18.15 16.61 7.78
C LEU A 282 -17.45 17.49 6.74
N THR A 283 -16.11 17.49 6.68
CA THR A 283 -15.37 18.21 5.63
C THR A 283 -15.43 17.55 4.25
N VAL A 284 -15.78 16.26 4.14
CA VAL A 284 -15.71 15.51 2.87
C VAL A 284 -16.54 16.15 1.75
N PRO A 285 -17.84 16.48 1.95
CA PRO A 285 -18.65 17.09 0.88
C PRO A 285 -18.11 18.45 0.43
N GLY A 286 -17.69 19.29 1.38
CA GLY A 286 -17.11 20.60 1.07
C GLY A 286 -15.84 20.48 0.23
N GLU A 287 -14.96 19.56 0.58
CA GLU A 287 -13.71 19.31 -0.15
C GLU A 287 -13.94 18.72 -1.54
N MET A 288 -15.01 17.91 -1.72
CA MET A 288 -15.44 17.47 -3.04
C MET A 288 -15.99 18.63 -3.88
N GLY A 289 -16.75 19.54 -3.28
CA GLY A 289 -17.22 20.77 -3.94
C GLY A 289 -16.07 21.64 -4.42
N LYS A 290 -15.10 21.91 -3.52
CA LYS A 290 -13.87 22.63 -3.86
C LYS A 290 -13.08 21.96 -4.99
N ALA A 291 -12.93 20.63 -4.93
CA ALA A 291 -12.23 19.89 -5.99
C ALA A 291 -12.96 19.97 -7.34
N ALA A 292 -14.29 19.94 -7.35
CA ALA A 292 -15.09 20.10 -8.57
C ALA A 292 -14.96 21.50 -9.18
N MET A 293 -14.75 22.53 -8.35
CA MET A 293 -14.48 23.90 -8.75
C MET A 293 -13.00 24.17 -9.03
N LEU A 294 -12.14 23.14 -8.95
CA LEU A 294 -10.69 23.24 -9.10
C LEU A 294 -10.03 24.28 -8.17
N GLU A 295 -10.56 24.43 -6.95
CA GLU A 295 -10.00 25.33 -5.96
C GLU A 295 -8.63 24.84 -5.47
N ALA A 296 -7.70 25.78 -5.30
CA ALA A 296 -6.30 25.48 -5.01
C ALA A 296 -6.06 24.76 -3.68
N ASP A 297 -6.89 25.01 -2.66
CA ASP A 297 -6.76 24.43 -1.32
C ASP A 297 -7.45 23.06 -1.17
N ALA A 298 -8.21 22.64 -2.20
CA ALA A 298 -8.94 21.38 -2.21
C ALA A 298 -8.03 20.16 -2.01
N GLY A 299 -8.49 19.23 -1.19
CA GLY A 299 -7.79 17.99 -0.89
C GLY A 299 -6.45 18.23 -0.21
N SER A 300 -6.33 19.24 0.66
CA SER A 300 -5.05 19.64 1.26
C SER A 300 -4.03 20.10 0.20
N TYR A 301 -4.44 21.05 -0.63
CA TYR A 301 -3.65 21.64 -1.73
C TYR A 301 -3.31 20.70 -2.89
N ARG A 302 -3.95 19.53 -3.01
CA ARG A 302 -3.67 18.57 -4.08
C ARG A 302 -3.98 19.11 -5.46
N ILE A 303 -5.06 19.88 -5.63
CA ILE A 303 -5.40 20.50 -6.92
C ILE A 303 -4.32 21.50 -7.34
N PHE A 304 -3.86 22.37 -6.43
CA PHE A 304 -2.72 23.25 -6.68
C PHE A 304 -1.46 22.47 -7.07
N ILE A 305 -1.14 21.42 -6.32
CA ILE A 305 0.04 20.57 -6.61
C ILE A 305 -0.08 19.95 -8.01
N TRP A 306 -1.23 19.39 -8.37
CA TRP A 306 -1.44 18.76 -9.67
C TRP A 306 -1.32 19.77 -10.81
N GLU A 307 -1.89 20.96 -10.66
CA GLU A 307 -1.75 22.04 -11.62
C GLU A 307 -0.27 22.41 -11.82
N ARG A 308 0.49 22.64 -10.73
CA ARG A 308 1.90 23.04 -10.82
C ARG A 308 2.80 21.94 -11.36
N VAL A 309 2.62 20.70 -10.90
CA VAL A 309 3.40 19.54 -11.32
C VAL A 309 3.12 19.19 -12.79
N SER A 310 1.88 19.33 -13.25
CA SER A 310 1.53 19.09 -14.67
C SER A 310 2.24 20.04 -15.64
N ARG A 311 2.65 21.24 -15.22
CA ARG A 311 3.44 22.14 -16.07
C ARG A 311 4.84 21.60 -16.35
N LEU A 312 5.41 20.82 -15.43
CA LEU A 312 6.69 20.15 -15.64
C LEU A 312 6.58 19.10 -16.75
N PHE A 313 5.43 18.46 -16.88
CA PHE A 313 5.18 17.46 -17.92
C PHE A 313 5.38 18.04 -19.32
N LEU A 314 5.04 19.30 -19.57
CA LEU A 314 5.21 19.94 -20.88
C LEU A 314 6.68 20.01 -21.33
N HIS A 315 7.62 20.06 -20.39
CA HIS A 315 9.05 20.14 -20.66
C HIS A 315 9.75 18.77 -20.60
N TYR A 316 9.21 17.84 -19.81
CA TYR A 316 9.83 16.53 -19.53
C TYR A 316 8.90 15.35 -19.88
N TRP A 317 8.07 15.50 -20.91
CA TRP A 317 6.97 14.56 -21.20
C TRP A 317 7.42 13.12 -21.48
N ALA A 318 8.60 12.91 -22.08
CA ALA A 318 9.04 11.58 -22.55
C ALA A 318 9.56 10.69 -21.41
N PHE A 319 10.57 11.17 -20.68
CA PHE A 319 11.27 10.42 -19.62
C PHE A 319 11.23 11.09 -18.24
N GLY A 320 10.50 12.20 -18.09
CA GLY A 320 10.34 12.89 -16.82
C GLY A 320 11.63 13.53 -16.29
N ILE A 321 11.55 14.02 -15.06
CA ILE A 321 12.65 14.72 -14.36
C ILE A 321 13.55 13.79 -13.52
N GLY A 322 13.24 12.49 -13.47
CA GLY A 322 13.89 11.49 -12.62
C GLY A 322 12.96 10.99 -11.50
N PRO A 323 13.02 9.70 -11.11
CA PRO A 323 12.27 9.21 -9.94
C PRO A 323 12.57 10.03 -8.68
N ASP A 324 11.54 10.31 -7.89
CA ASP A 324 11.65 11.02 -6.60
C ASP A 324 12.26 12.45 -6.68
N HIS A 325 12.22 13.10 -7.86
CA HIS A 325 12.85 14.41 -8.09
C HIS A 325 11.98 15.65 -7.87
N LEU A 326 10.68 15.50 -7.56
CA LEU A 326 9.77 16.65 -7.47
C LEU A 326 10.22 17.70 -6.44
N ILE A 327 10.93 17.29 -5.39
CA ILE A 327 11.54 18.21 -4.41
C ILE A 327 12.44 19.28 -5.04
N TYR A 328 13.10 18.97 -6.17
CA TYR A 328 14.00 19.90 -6.86
C TYR A 328 13.26 20.90 -7.76
N ALA A 329 11.97 20.68 -8.03
CA ALA A 329 11.14 21.66 -8.74
C ALA A 329 10.83 22.90 -7.88
N LYS A 330 11.15 22.86 -6.57
CA LYS A 330 10.96 23.97 -5.62
C LYS A 330 9.54 24.56 -5.63
N ILE A 331 8.54 23.70 -5.86
CA ILE A 331 7.14 24.10 -5.79
C ILE A 331 6.77 24.27 -4.31
N ILE A 332 6.30 25.45 -3.95
CA ILE A 332 5.86 25.78 -2.60
C ILE A 332 4.35 25.99 -2.63
N THR A 333 3.62 25.29 -1.77
CA THR A 333 2.17 25.44 -1.62
C THR A 333 1.81 26.76 -0.94
N PRO A 334 0.55 27.23 -1.04
CA PRO A 334 0.11 28.45 -0.35
C PRO A 334 0.32 28.44 1.17
N ASN A 335 0.33 27.26 1.81
CA ASN A 335 0.66 27.10 3.22
C ASN A 335 2.17 26.91 3.50
N HIS A 336 3.04 27.34 2.58
CA HIS A 336 4.50 27.32 2.69
C HIS A 336 5.14 25.93 2.84
N ALA A 337 4.45 24.86 2.44
CA ALA A 337 5.04 23.53 2.41
C ALA A 337 5.77 23.28 1.09
N LEU A 338 6.98 22.72 1.18
CA LEU A 338 7.72 22.27 0.00
C LEU A 338 7.08 20.98 -0.54
N VAL A 339 6.76 20.98 -1.83
CA VAL A 339 6.23 19.81 -2.51
C VAL A 339 7.36 18.84 -2.83
N ASP A 340 7.32 17.66 -2.23
CA ASP A 340 8.25 16.56 -2.51
C ASP A 340 7.62 15.46 -3.39
N LYS A 341 6.29 15.44 -3.52
CA LYS A 341 5.50 14.45 -4.27
C LYS A 341 4.25 15.05 -4.91
N ALA A 342 3.76 14.43 -5.98
CA ALA A 342 2.55 14.84 -6.68
C ALA A 342 1.25 14.52 -5.92
N HIS A 343 1.29 13.68 -4.88
CA HIS A 343 0.09 13.19 -4.17
C HIS A 343 -0.96 12.52 -5.07
N ASN A 344 -0.49 11.96 -6.19
CA ASN A 344 -1.21 11.10 -7.10
C ASN A 344 -0.18 10.20 -7.78
N VAL A 345 -0.27 8.88 -7.58
CA VAL A 345 0.74 7.91 -8.06
C VAL A 345 0.90 7.95 -9.58
N PHE A 346 -0.19 8.14 -10.33
CA PHE A 346 -0.13 8.16 -11.80
C PHE A 346 0.49 9.45 -12.32
N LEU A 347 0.13 10.60 -11.73
CA LEU A 347 0.74 11.88 -12.07
C LEU A 347 2.22 11.92 -11.68
N GLU A 348 2.57 11.35 -10.52
CA GLU A 348 3.96 11.17 -10.10
C GLU A 348 4.74 10.41 -11.18
N ILE A 349 4.26 9.24 -11.62
CA ILE A 349 4.92 8.45 -12.67
C ILE A 349 5.03 9.27 -13.97
N ALA A 350 3.96 9.95 -14.39
CA ALA A 350 3.94 10.72 -15.62
C ALA A 350 5.00 11.84 -15.64
N VAL A 351 5.17 12.55 -14.52
CA VAL A 351 6.07 13.71 -14.44
C VAL A 351 7.50 13.32 -14.08
N THR A 352 7.68 12.31 -13.23
CA THR A 352 9.01 11.89 -12.78
C THR A 352 9.66 10.91 -13.74
N MET A 353 8.90 9.98 -14.34
CA MET A 353 9.42 8.93 -15.22
C MET A 353 8.92 9.04 -16.67
N GLY A 354 8.00 9.95 -16.95
CA GLY A 354 7.53 10.28 -18.29
C GLY A 354 6.35 9.44 -18.78
N THR A 355 5.84 9.82 -19.96
CA THR A 355 4.66 9.23 -20.60
C THR A 355 4.87 7.77 -20.97
N PHE A 356 6.07 7.41 -21.45
CA PHE A 356 6.36 6.02 -21.81
C PHE A 356 6.34 5.09 -20.59
N ALA A 357 6.85 5.56 -19.44
CA ALA A 357 6.74 4.85 -18.19
C ALA A 357 5.27 4.72 -17.75
N LEU A 358 4.50 5.81 -17.78
CA LEU A 358 3.08 5.78 -17.40
C LEU A 358 2.28 4.80 -18.27
N LEU A 359 2.41 4.86 -19.59
CA LEU A 359 1.69 3.97 -20.50
C LEU A 359 2.08 2.51 -20.30
N SER A 360 3.37 2.23 -20.08
CA SER A 360 3.87 0.88 -19.77
C SER A 360 3.32 0.38 -18.43
N TYR A 361 3.26 1.25 -17.42
CA TYR A 361 2.69 0.94 -16.11
C TYR A 361 1.19 0.66 -16.20
N LEU A 362 0.43 1.46 -16.94
CA LEU A 362 -1.01 1.23 -17.18
C LEU A 362 -1.25 -0.07 -17.97
N ALA A 363 -0.43 -0.33 -18.99
CA ALA A 363 -0.47 -1.60 -19.73
C ALA A 363 -0.18 -2.79 -18.81
N PHE A 364 0.80 -2.67 -17.91
CA PHE A 364 1.07 -3.67 -16.87
C PHE A 364 -0.13 -3.88 -15.94
N LEU A 365 -0.72 -2.80 -15.43
CA LEU A 365 -1.88 -2.86 -14.54
C LEU A 365 -3.12 -3.50 -15.21
N SER A 366 -3.30 -3.31 -16.52
CA SER A 366 -4.44 -3.86 -17.27
C SER A 366 -4.56 -5.39 -17.17
N PHE A 367 -3.44 -6.11 -16.94
CA PHE A 367 -3.44 -7.57 -16.78
C PHE A 367 -4.26 -8.05 -15.58
N PHE A 368 -4.40 -7.21 -14.55
CA PHE A 368 -5.05 -7.58 -13.29
C PHE A 368 -6.55 -7.34 -13.29
N PHE A 369 -7.07 -6.55 -14.24
CA PHE A 369 -8.50 -6.22 -14.35
C PHE A 369 -9.30 -7.19 -15.22
N ARG A 370 -8.78 -8.41 -15.42
CA ARG A 370 -9.49 -9.50 -16.09
C ARG A 370 -10.51 -10.15 -15.16
N ARG A 371 -11.51 -10.82 -15.73
CA ARG A 371 -12.52 -11.55 -14.94
C ARG A 371 -11.84 -12.56 -14.00
N PRO A 372 -12.06 -12.48 -12.68
CA PRO A 372 -11.41 -13.39 -11.74
C PRO A 372 -11.92 -14.81 -11.93
N ARG A 373 -11.00 -15.78 -11.93
CA ARG A 373 -11.30 -17.21 -12.12
C ARG A 373 -11.78 -17.91 -10.85
N ASN A 374 -11.41 -17.39 -9.69
CA ASN A 374 -11.74 -17.98 -8.39
C ASN A 374 -11.90 -16.89 -7.32
N ARG A 375 -12.41 -17.33 -6.17
CA ARG A 375 -12.66 -16.52 -4.98
C ARG A 375 -11.44 -15.71 -4.52
N THR A 376 -10.24 -16.32 -4.53
CA THR A 376 -9.01 -15.61 -4.16
C THR A 376 -8.59 -14.59 -5.22
N GLY A 377 -8.75 -14.89 -6.51
CA GLY A 377 -8.49 -13.94 -7.60
C GLY A 377 -9.40 -12.72 -7.51
N PHE A 378 -10.69 -12.92 -7.17
CA PHE A 378 -11.62 -11.81 -6.91
C PHE A 378 -11.16 -10.96 -5.72
N LEU A 379 -10.74 -11.58 -4.62
CA LEU A 379 -10.18 -10.85 -3.48
C LEU A 379 -8.96 -10.00 -3.89
N LEU A 380 -8.00 -10.59 -4.60
CA LEU A 380 -6.79 -9.88 -5.03
C LEU A 380 -7.13 -8.71 -5.95
N LEU A 381 -8.09 -8.90 -6.88
CA LEU A 381 -8.60 -7.83 -7.73
C LEU A 381 -9.18 -6.67 -6.91
N VAL A 382 -9.97 -6.95 -5.86
CA VAL A 382 -10.52 -5.90 -5.00
C VAL A 382 -9.40 -5.19 -4.23
N MET A 383 -8.43 -5.91 -3.67
CA MET A 383 -7.27 -5.30 -3.00
C MET A 383 -6.49 -4.38 -3.94
N ILE A 384 -6.22 -4.84 -5.16
CA ILE A 384 -5.52 -4.06 -6.20
C ILE A 384 -6.33 -2.82 -6.56
N SER A 385 -7.64 -2.96 -6.76
CA SER A 385 -8.52 -1.84 -7.10
C SER A 385 -8.55 -0.79 -5.99
N VAL A 386 -8.67 -1.21 -4.73
CA VAL A 386 -8.66 -0.28 -3.58
C VAL A 386 -7.32 0.47 -3.47
N TYR A 387 -6.20 -0.23 -3.67
CA TYR A 387 -4.87 0.41 -3.67
C TYR A 387 -4.73 1.47 -4.77
N LEU A 388 -5.22 1.17 -5.99
CA LEU A 388 -5.12 2.09 -7.12
C LEU A 388 -6.06 3.28 -6.98
N VAL A 389 -7.28 3.08 -6.48
CA VAL A 389 -8.25 4.17 -6.26
C VAL A 389 -7.75 5.12 -5.17
N GLN A 390 -7.22 4.61 -4.04
CA GLN A 390 -6.63 5.50 -3.03
C GLN A 390 -5.36 6.20 -3.57
N GLY A 391 -4.63 5.56 -4.49
CA GLY A 391 -3.43 6.09 -5.13
C GLY A 391 -3.67 7.32 -6.02
N LEU A 392 -4.92 7.60 -6.40
CA LEU A 392 -5.30 8.86 -7.06
C LEU A 392 -5.09 10.09 -6.16
N PHE A 393 -5.09 9.90 -4.83
CA PHE A 393 -5.01 10.98 -3.85
C PHE A 393 -3.85 10.79 -2.85
N ASN A 394 -3.01 9.80 -3.05
CA ASN A 394 -1.88 9.49 -2.17
C ASN A 394 -0.62 9.22 -2.99
N ILE A 395 0.46 8.92 -2.27
CA ILE A 395 1.78 8.66 -2.84
C ILE A 395 2.17 7.22 -2.60
N ASP A 396 3.01 6.68 -3.48
CA ASP A 396 3.72 5.44 -3.20
C ASP A 396 4.85 5.72 -2.23
N VAL A 397 5.03 4.80 -1.28
CA VAL A 397 6.11 4.84 -0.30
C VAL A 397 6.63 3.45 -0.02
N VAL A 398 7.89 3.38 0.40
CA VAL A 398 8.59 2.11 0.74
C VAL A 398 7.81 1.27 1.76
N MET A 399 6.98 1.89 2.62
CA MET A 399 6.16 1.20 3.62
C MET A 399 5.13 0.23 3.03
N VAL A 400 4.52 0.55 1.88
CA VAL A 400 3.35 -0.18 1.35
C VAL A 400 3.58 -0.68 -0.07
N MET A 401 4.31 0.08 -0.89
CA MET A 401 4.54 -0.25 -2.29
C MET A 401 5.09 -1.67 -2.49
N PRO A 402 6.10 -2.17 -1.75
CA PRO A 402 6.57 -3.55 -1.91
C PRO A 402 5.49 -4.61 -1.67
N LEU A 403 4.57 -4.36 -0.73
CA LEU A 403 3.47 -5.26 -0.40
C LEU A 403 2.44 -5.33 -1.54
N PHE A 404 2.15 -4.17 -2.14
CA PHE A 404 1.31 -4.07 -3.32
C PHE A 404 1.88 -4.88 -4.49
N TRP A 405 3.18 -4.76 -4.75
CA TRP A 405 3.85 -5.52 -5.81
C TRP A 405 3.89 -7.03 -5.55
N ILE A 406 4.01 -7.47 -4.28
CA ILE A 406 3.83 -8.88 -3.92
C ILE A 406 2.41 -9.37 -4.24
N VAL A 407 1.38 -8.58 -3.90
CA VAL A 407 -0.02 -8.92 -4.20
C VAL A 407 -0.28 -8.98 -5.71
N LEU A 408 0.31 -8.08 -6.50
CA LEU A 408 0.29 -8.17 -7.96
C LEU A 408 0.93 -9.47 -8.43
N GLY A 409 2.09 -9.86 -7.91
CA GLY A 409 2.73 -11.13 -8.27
C GLY A 409 1.86 -12.34 -7.94
N LEU A 410 1.28 -12.38 -6.74
CA LEU A 410 0.34 -13.42 -6.30
C LEU A 410 -0.92 -13.49 -7.17
N ALA A 411 -1.36 -12.36 -7.75
CA ALA A 411 -2.50 -12.30 -8.66
C ALA A 411 -2.14 -12.78 -10.08
N ALA A 412 -0.95 -12.44 -10.58
CA ALA A 412 -0.49 -12.87 -11.91
C ALA A 412 -0.12 -14.36 -11.97
N GLY A 413 0.26 -14.98 -10.84
CA GLY A 413 0.57 -16.42 -10.80
C GLY A 413 -0.65 -17.36 -10.85
N ARG A 414 -1.86 -16.88 -11.16
CA ARG A 414 -3.15 -17.59 -11.00
C ARG A 414 -4.01 -17.71 -12.25
#